data_AF-A0A952SPZ5-F1
#
_entry.id   AF-A0A952SPZ5-F1
#
_cell.length_a   1.000
_cell.length_b   1.000
_cell.length_c   1.000
_cell.angle_alpha   90.00
_cell.angle_beta   90.00
_cell.angle_gamma   90.00
#
_symmetry.space_group_name_H-M   'P 1'
#
loop_
_entity.id
_entity.type
_entity.pdbx_description
1 polymer ?
#
loop_
_entity_poly.entity_id
_entity_poly.type
_entity_poly.pdbx_seq_one_letter_code
_entity_poly.pdbx_strand_id
1 'polypeptide(L)'
;MMKTGLTFDEYVELCLKPPAETSRDFHAAAEAERDRMFPMTKAAASNHLRSRGYDCRPPMLDMLIEHGVVSLSQPDIWTRSDVNAAAEHFDACQIFLPFAAMCEAMGCRYANILRAMRGESV
;
A
#
# COMPACT_ATOMS: atom_id res chain seq x y z
N MET A 1 -10.89 9.78 11.78
CA MET A 1 -10.38 10.24 10.48
C MET A 1 -10.54 9.10 9.48
N MET A 2 -10.97 9.37 8.25
CA MET A 2 -11.22 8.32 7.25
C MET A 2 -9.89 7.89 6.62
N LYS A 3 -9.63 6.58 6.47
CA LYS A 3 -8.44 6.06 5.78
C LYS A 3 -8.58 6.29 4.27
N THR A 4 -7.71 7.11 3.70
CA THR A 4 -7.74 7.49 2.28
C THR A 4 -6.91 6.52 1.45
N GLY A 5 -5.69 6.21 1.90
CA GLY A 5 -4.80 5.24 1.26
C GLY A 5 -5.34 3.81 1.33
N LEU A 6 -4.82 2.93 0.48
CA LEU A 6 -5.14 1.51 0.55
C LEU A 6 -4.54 0.89 1.82
N THR A 7 -5.30 0.05 2.50
CA THR A 7 -4.71 -0.96 3.38
C THR A 7 -3.95 -2.01 2.57
N PHE A 8 -3.13 -2.84 3.23
CA PHE A 8 -2.48 -3.96 2.54
C PHE A 8 -3.49 -4.93 1.94
N ASP A 9 -4.57 -5.26 2.66
CA ASP A 9 -5.56 -6.23 2.17
C ASP A 9 -6.34 -5.68 0.98
N GLU A 10 -6.64 -4.37 0.95
CA GLU A 10 -7.22 -3.71 -0.23
C GLU A 10 -6.25 -3.66 -1.40
N TYR A 11 -4.96 -3.46 -1.15
CA TYR A 11 -3.96 -3.57 -2.21
C TYR A 11 -3.91 -4.99 -2.79
N VAL A 12 -3.97 -6.03 -1.94
CA VAL A 12 -4.04 -7.42 -2.41
C VAL A 12 -5.30 -7.65 -3.22
N GLU A 13 -6.46 -7.21 -2.74
CA GLU A 13 -7.75 -7.38 -3.41
C GLU A 13 -7.79 -6.68 -4.79
N LEU A 14 -7.31 -5.43 -4.85
CA LEU A 14 -7.49 -4.57 -6.03
C LEU A 14 -6.33 -4.66 -7.01
N CYS A 15 -5.11 -4.91 -6.53
CA CYS A 15 -3.90 -4.85 -7.36
C CYS A 15 -3.25 -6.21 -7.60
N LEU A 16 -3.41 -7.19 -6.71
CA LEU A 16 -2.80 -8.52 -6.88
C LEU A 16 -3.80 -9.61 -7.28
N LYS A 17 -5.04 -9.54 -6.80
CA LYS A 17 -6.03 -10.58 -7.05
C LYS A 17 -6.41 -10.61 -8.53
N PRO A 18 -6.21 -11.73 -9.22
CA PRO A 18 -6.63 -11.86 -10.61
C PRO A 18 -8.16 -11.77 -10.78
N PRO A 19 -8.66 -11.39 -11.98
CA PRO A 19 -10.07 -11.51 -12.32
C PRO A 19 -10.58 -12.94 -12.12
N ALA A 20 -11.84 -13.10 -11.69
CA ALA A 20 -12.42 -14.39 -11.34
C ALA A 20 -12.43 -15.42 -12.49
N GLU A 21 -12.35 -14.96 -13.74
CA GLU A 21 -12.35 -15.80 -14.94
C GLU A 21 -10.96 -16.36 -15.30
N THR A 22 -9.91 -15.99 -14.55
CA THR A 22 -8.55 -16.49 -14.81
C THR A 22 -8.32 -17.92 -14.31
N SER A 23 -7.27 -18.58 -14.84
CA SER A 23 -6.98 -19.96 -14.51
C SER A 23 -6.58 -20.15 -13.04
N ARG A 24 -6.80 -21.36 -12.51
CA ARG A 24 -6.38 -21.72 -11.14
C ARG A 24 -4.89 -21.52 -10.91
N ASP A 25 -4.06 -21.83 -11.91
CA ASP A 25 -2.61 -21.65 -11.84
C ASP A 25 -2.24 -20.18 -11.65
N PHE A 26 -2.98 -19.27 -12.28
CA PHE A 26 -2.76 -17.83 -12.15
C PHE A 26 -3.17 -17.32 -10.77
N HIS A 27 -4.28 -17.82 -10.21
CA HIS A 27 -4.66 -17.56 -8.83
C HIS A 27 -3.61 -18.05 -7.82
N ALA A 28 -3.12 -19.28 -7.98
CA ALA A 28 -2.07 -19.83 -7.12
C ALA A 28 -0.75 -19.03 -7.21
N ALA A 29 -0.39 -18.55 -8.41
CA ALA A 29 0.77 -17.69 -8.60
C ALA A 29 0.62 -16.34 -7.87
N ALA A 30 -0.56 -15.73 -7.92
CA ALA A 30 -0.84 -14.47 -7.21
C ALA A 30 -0.80 -14.63 -5.68
N GLU A 31 -1.29 -15.76 -5.14
CA GLU A 31 -1.16 -16.09 -3.72
C GLU A 31 0.30 -16.30 -3.31
N ALA A 32 1.08 -17.02 -4.12
CA ALA A 32 2.51 -17.20 -3.89
C ALA A 32 3.28 -15.88 -3.92
N GLU A 33 2.91 -14.96 -4.81
CA GLU A 33 3.50 -13.62 -4.87
C GLU A 33 3.18 -12.80 -3.62
N ARG A 34 1.92 -12.84 -3.16
CA ARG A 34 1.51 -12.21 -1.88
C ARG A 34 2.37 -12.70 -0.73
N ASP A 35 2.57 -14.02 -0.63
CA ASP A 35 3.29 -14.64 0.49
C ASP A 35 4.81 -14.34 0.46
N ARG A 36 5.36 -14.03 -0.72
CA ARG A 36 6.78 -13.66 -0.91
C ARG A 36 7.05 -12.17 -0.82
N MET A 37 6.01 -11.34 -0.72
CA MET A 37 6.15 -9.89 -0.75
C MET A 37 6.96 -9.33 0.43
N PHE A 38 6.96 -10.03 1.57
CA PHE A 38 7.68 -9.61 2.77
C PHE A 38 8.69 -10.69 3.23
N PRO A 39 9.83 -10.27 3.82
CA PRO A 39 10.26 -8.89 3.98
C PRO A 39 10.69 -8.27 2.64
N MET A 40 10.70 -6.93 2.57
CA MET A 40 11.12 -6.20 1.38
C MET A 40 12.21 -5.17 1.71
N THR A 41 12.93 -4.71 0.68
CA THR A 41 13.92 -3.63 0.82
C THR A 41 13.24 -2.29 1.06
N LYS A 42 13.97 -1.29 1.56
CA LYS A 42 13.46 0.09 1.71
C LYS A 42 12.94 0.65 0.38
N ALA A 43 13.65 0.39 -0.71
CA ALA A 43 13.23 0.82 -2.04
C ALA A 43 11.90 0.18 -2.45
N ALA A 44 11.75 -1.13 -2.20
CA ALA A 44 10.51 -1.85 -2.46
C ALA A 44 9.37 -1.37 -1.54
N ALA A 45 9.63 -1.11 -0.25
CA ALA A 45 8.67 -0.53 0.69
C ALA A 45 8.16 0.83 0.23
N SER A 46 9.06 1.70 -0.23
CA SER A 46 8.66 3.01 -0.78
C SER A 46 7.76 2.84 -2.01
N ASN A 47 8.10 1.94 -2.93
CA ASN A 47 7.29 1.70 -4.13
C ASN A 47 5.92 1.09 -3.78
N HIS A 48 5.88 0.18 -2.81
CA HIS A 48 4.65 -0.42 -2.31
C HIS A 48 3.74 0.61 -1.61
N LEU A 49 4.29 1.54 -0.84
CA LEU A 49 3.51 2.63 -0.25
C LEU A 49 2.97 3.57 -1.34
N ARG A 50 3.74 3.83 -2.41
CA ARG A 50 3.25 4.58 -3.57
C ARG A 50 2.11 3.90 -4.29
N SER A 51 2.17 2.59 -4.52
CA SER A 51 1.07 1.85 -5.15
C SER A 51 -0.20 1.86 -4.29
N ARG A 52 -0.05 2.01 -2.97
CA ARG A 52 -1.16 2.21 -2.01
C ARG A 52 -1.71 3.64 -1.95
N GLY A 53 -1.14 4.57 -2.70
CA GLY A 53 -1.61 5.95 -2.82
C GLY A 53 -0.87 6.98 -1.98
N TYR A 54 0.19 6.59 -1.26
CA TYR A 54 0.99 7.52 -0.45
C TYR A 54 2.12 8.16 -1.27
N ASP A 55 2.40 9.45 -1.09
CA ASP A 55 3.57 10.09 -1.76
C ASP A 55 4.87 9.78 -1.02
N CYS A 56 5.20 8.49 -0.95
CA CYS A 56 6.40 8.00 -0.29
C CYS A 56 7.61 8.09 -1.22
N ARG A 57 8.71 8.64 -0.71
CA ARG A 57 10.05 8.57 -1.32
C ARG A 57 11.00 7.85 -0.35
N PRO A 58 12.04 7.13 -0.81
CA PRO A 58 12.92 6.38 0.08
C PRO A 58 13.51 7.18 1.26
N PRO A 59 13.94 8.45 1.09
CA PRO A 59 14.44 9.25 2.23
C PRO A 59 13.40 9.54 3.31
N MET A 60 12.10 9.50 2.98
CA MET A 60 11.04 9.69 3.97
C MET A 60 10.97 8.51 4.93
N LEU A 61 11.27 7.30 4.46
CA LEU A 61 11.33 6.12 5.31
C LEU A 61 12.50 6.17 6.29
N ASP A 62 13.62 6.79 5.89
CA ASP A 62 14.74 7.06 6.80
C ASP A 62 14.31 8.01 7.93
N MET A 63 13.58 9.08 7.60
CA MET A 63 13.03 10.00 8.62
C MET A 63 12.06 9.30 9.57
N LEU A 64 11.20 8.38 9.08
CA LEU A 64 10.29 7.63 9.96
C LEU A 64 11.04 6.74 10.96
N ILE A 65 12.19 6.20 10.57
CA ILE A 65 13.06 5.43 11.46
C ILE A 65 13.74 6.36 12.47
N GLU A 66 14.32 7.47 12.00
CA GLU A 66 15.00 8.46 12.86
C GLU A 66 14.08 9.06 13.92
N HIS A 67 12.81 9.27 13.58
CA HIS A 67 11.77 9.77 14.50
C HIS A 67 11.08 8.68 15.32
N GLY A 68 11.49 7.41 15.18
CA GLY A 68 10.95 6.28 15.96
C GLY A 68 9.52 5.88 15.62
N VAL A 69 8.99 6.34 14.48
CA VAL A 69 7.68 5.91 13.97
C VAL A 69 7.73 4.45 13.52
N VAL A 70 8.85 4.06 12.90
CA VAL A 70 9.13 2.68 12.48
C VAL A 70 10.41 2.23 13.18
N SER A 71 10.40 1.01 13.74
CA SER A 71 11.56 0.42 14.40
C SER A 71 11.93 -0.89 13.72
N LEU A 72 12.88 -0.83 12.79
CA LEU A 72 13.32 -2.01 12.06
C LEU A 72 14.17 -2.94 12.95
N SER A 73 13.88 -4.24 12.89
CA SER A 73 14.72 -5.26 13.55
C SER A 73 16.09 -5.43 12.88
N GLN A 74 16.18 -5.16 11.58
CA GLN A 74 17.43 -5.22 10.79
C GLN A 74 17.44 -4.11 9.72
N PRO A 75 18.62 -3.56 9.37
CA PRO A 75 18.73 -2.57 8.30
C PRO A 75 18.19 -3.11 6.98
N ASP A 76 17.43 -2.27 6.27
CA ASP A 76 16.86 -2.57 4.94
C ASP A 76 15.89 -3.78 4.87
N ILE A 77 15.47 -4.33 6.01
CA ILE A 77 14.46 -5.40 6.09
C ILE A 77 13.15 -4.81 6.61
N TRP A 78 12.22 -4.55 5.70
CA TRP A 78 10.89 -4.03 6.01
C TRP A 78 9.88 -5.16 6.08
N THR A 79 9.31 -5.37 7.26
CA THR A 79 8.22 -6.32 7.47
C THR A 79 6.88 -5.69 7.08
N ARG A 80 5.83 -6.52 7.00
CA ARG A 80 4.45 -6.03 6.80
C ARG A 80 4.05 -5.03 7.90
N SER A 81 4.50 -5.25 9.13
CA SER A 81 4.20 -4.35 10.25
C SER A 81 4.85 -2.99 10.06
N ASP A 82 6.12 -2.95 9.66
CA ASP A 82 6.87 -1.71 9.44
C ASP A 82 6.24 -0.85 8.33
N VAL A 83 5.88 -1.50 7.21
CA VAL A 83 5.21 -0.84 6.09
C VAL A 83 3.82 -0.34 6.48
N ASN A 84 3.08 -1.08 7.30
CA ASN A 84 1.78 -0.62 7.78
C ASN A 84 1.89 0.54 8.76
N ALA A 85 2.87 0.53 9.66
CA ALA A 85 3.14 1.67 10.56
C ALA A 85 3.50 2.93 9.75
N ALA A 86 4.33 2.81 8.72
CA ALA A 86 4.62 3.91 7.80
C ALA A 86 3.36 4.41 7.07
N ALA A 87 2.52 3.50 6.56
CA ALA A 87 1.27 3.85 5.90
C ALA A 87 0.31 4.60 6.83
N GLU A 88 0.17 4.14 8.08
CA GLU A 88 -0.68 4.79 9.09
C GLU A 88 -0.19 6.19 9.43
N HIS A 89 1.13 6.38 9.52
CA HIS A 89 1.71 7.70 9.72
C HIS A 89 1.46 8.62 8.52
N PHE A 90 1.62 8.13 7.28
CA PHE A 90 1.32 8.92 6.09
C PHE A 90 -0.16 9.27 5.97
N ASP A 91 -1.08 8.37 6.31
CA ASP A 91 -2.51 8.70 6.42
C ASP A 91 -2.74 9.82 7.44
N ALA A 92 -2.15 9.72 8.64
CA ALA A 92 -2.29 10.73 9.70
C ALA A 92 -1.74 12.11 9.29
N CYS A 93 -0.67 12.14 8.50
CA CYS A 93 -0.06 13.35 7.97
C CYS A 93 -0.66 13.80 6.62
N GLN A 94 -1.66 13.09 6.10
CA GLN A 94 -2.28 13.35 4.80
C GLN A 94 -1.28 13.40 3.64
N ILE A 95 -0.27 12.52 3.66
CA ILE A 95 0.78 12.43 2.64
C ILE A 95 0.31 11.47 1.54
N PHE A 96 -0.36 12.04 0.54
CA PHE A 96 -0.96 11.29 -0.56
C PHE A 96 -0.41 11.73 -1.92
N LEU A 97 -0.38 10.79 -2.86
CA LEU A 97 -0.23 11.13 -4.27
C LEU A 97 -1.44 11.97 -4.73
N PRO A 98 -1.30 12.81 -5.77
CA PRO A 98 -2.37 13.74 -6.19
C PRO A 98 -3.74 13.08 -6.39
N PHE A 99 -3.79 11.87 -6.96
CA PHE A 99 -5.05 11.16 -7.18
C PHE A 99 -5.69 10.67 -5.87
N ALA A 100 -4.91 10.22 -4.90
CA ALA A 100 -5.43 9.82 -3.59
C ALA A 100 -5.82 11.05 -2.75
N ALA A 101 -5.06 12.14 -2.83
CA ALA A 101 -5.41 13.43 -2.23
C ALA A 101 -6.75 13.99 -2.77
N MET A 102 -7.00 13.83 -4.08
CA MET A 102 -8.28 14.19 -4.68
C MET A 102 -9.43 13.37 -4.08
N CYS A 103 -9.23 12.07 -3.81
CA CYS A 103 -10.24 11.24 -3.17
C CYS A 103 -10.59 11.77 -1.77
N GLU A 104 -9.57 12.07 -0.98
CA GLU A 104 -9.74 12.66 0.34
C GLU A 104 -10.56 13.95 0.29
N ALA A 105 -10.21 14.87 -0.62
CA ALA A 105 -10.91 16.15 -0.79
C ALA A 105 -12.39 15.98 -1.18
N MET A 106 -12.71 14.94 -1.94
CA MET A 106 -14.08 14.58 -2.31
C MET A 106 -14.81 13.76 -1.24
N GLY A 107 -14.16 13.42 -0.13
CA GLY A 107 -14.74 12.58 0.91
C GLY A 107 -14.92 11.12 0.48
N CYS A 108 -14.10 10.62 -0.44
CA CYS A 108 -14.10 9.23 -0.87
C CYS A 108 -12.74 8.55 -0.62
N ARG A 109 -12.73 7.22 -0.72
CA ARG A 109 -11.51 6.42 -0.50
C ARG A 109 -10.84 6.12 -1.84
N TYR A 110 -9.51 6.03 -1.86
CA TYR A 110 -8.77 5.69 -3.08
C TYR A 110 -9.17 4.31 -3.64
N ALA A 111 -9.49 3.37 -2.76
CA ALA A 111 -10.03 2.05 -3.12
C ALA A 111 -11.29 2.11 -3.99
N ASN A 112 -12.18 3.10 -3.79
CA ASN A 112 -13.43 3.21 -4.54
C ASN A 112 -13.18 3.58 -6.00
N ILE A 113 -12.20 4.45 -6.25
CA ILE A 113 -11.78 4.78 -7.62
C ILE A 113 -11.20 3.55 -8.30
N LEU A 114 -10.32 2.80 -7.61
CA LEU A 114 -9.71 1.60 -8.18
C LEU A 114 -10.74 0.52 -8.50
N ARG A 115 -11.74 0.29 -7.63
CA ARG A 115 -12.86 -0.63 -7.92
C ARG A 115 -13.62 -0.21 -9.17
N ALA A 116 -13.98 1.07 -9.26
CA ALA A 116 -14.66 1.61 -10.43
C ALA A 116 -13.83 1.42 -11.72
N MET A 117 -12.51 1.60 -11.66
CA MET A 117 -11.61 1.38 -12.80
C MET A 117 -11.52 -0.09 -13.23
N ARG A 118 -11.72 -1.05 -12.32
CA ARG A 118 -11.77 -2.49 -12.63
C ARG A 118 -13.12 -2.94 -13.20
N GLY A 119 -14.11 -2.04 -13.29
CA GLY A 119 -15.48 -2.40 -13.63
C GLY A 119 -16.22 -3.12 -12.49
N GLU A 120 -15.65 -3.10 -11.27
CA GLU A 120 -16.33 -3.56 -10.06
C GLU A 120 -17.18 -2.38 -9.56
N SER A 121 -18.49 -2.44 -9.79
CA SER A 121 -19.43 -1.43 -9.24
C SER A 121 -19.32 -1.40 -7.71
N VAL A 122 -19.14 -0.20 -7.15
CA VAL A 122 -19.03 0.08 -5.71
C VAL A 122 -20.36 -0.15 -4.99
#